data_AF-A0A969B3C2-F1
#
_entry.id   AF-A0A969B3C2-F1
#
_cell.length_a   1.000
_cell.length_b   1.000
_cell.length_c   1.000
_cell.angle_alpha   90.00
_cell.angle_beta   90.00
_cell.angle_gamma   90.00
#
_symmetry.space_group_name_H-M   'P 1'
#
loop_
_entity.id
_entity.type
_entity.pdbx_description
1 polymer ?
#
loop_
_entity_poly.entity_id
_entity_poly.type
_entity_poly.pdbx_seq_one_letter_code
_entity_poly.pdbx_strand_id
1 'polypeptide(L)'
;MIRLIYAIFIALLSLLAVLAAPTFLLWQVAVLVTEYGYVLALAALATFLPGWRRSRQGRIGAALSLGALLLMLTPLLRALPVAQALPGQLVRAWP
;
A
#
# COMPACT_ATOMS: atom_id res chain seq x y z
N MET A 1 -5.17 5.31 -21.47
CA MET A 1 -4.32 6.36 -20.86
C MET A 1 -4.68 6.68 -19.42
N ILE A 2 -5.88 7.19 -19.08
CA ILE A 2 -6.23 7.58 -17.69
C ILE A 2 -5.98 6.48 -16.64
N ARG A 3 -6.32 5.22 -16.96
CA ARG A 3 -6.07 4.06 -16.08
C ARG A 3 -4.59 3.82 -15.81
N LEU A 4 -3.73 4.04 -16.81
CA LEU A 4 -2.29 3.85 -16.65
C LEU A 4 -1.69 4.96 -15.79
N ILE A 5 -2.12 6.21 -15.98
CA ILE A 5 -1.70 7.36 -15.15
C ILE A 5 -2.10 7.11 -13.70
N TYR A 6 -3.33 6.67 -13.46
CA TYR A 6 -3.81 6.29 -12.14
C TYR A 6 -2.97 5.15 -11.52
N ALA A 7 -2.65 4.11 -12.29
CA ALA A 7 -1.82 3.00 -11.83
C ALA A 7 -0.40 3.45 -11.45
N ILE A 8 0.20 4.34 -12.23
CA ILE A 8 1.52 4.92 -11.95
C ILE A 8 1.46 5.74 -10.65
N PHE A 9 0.43 6.57 -10.48
CA PHE A 9 0.25 7.35 -9.25
C PHE A 9 0.13 6.45 -8.02
N ILE A 10 -0.73 5.43 -8.06
CA ILE A 10 -0.90 4.45 -6.99
C ILE A 10 0.42 3.71 -6.70
N ALA A 11 1.17 3.31 -7.74
CA ALA A 11 2.46 2.66 -7.59
C ALA A 11 3.50 3.56 -6.90
N LEU A 12 3.63 4.82 -7.33
CA LEU A 12 4.52 5.78 -6.68
C LEU A 12 4.14 6.01 -5.22
N LEU A 13 2.84 6.11 -4.92
CA LEU A 13 2.35 6.27 -3.55
C LEU A 13 2.71 5.05 -2.68
N SER A 14 2.56 3.83 -3.22
CA SER A 14 2.89 2.59 -2.50
C SER A 14 4.38 2.43 -2.19
N LEU A 15 5.27 3.06 -2.95
CA LEU A 15 6.72 3.03 -2.65
C LEU A 15 7.02 3.70 -1.31
N LEU A 16 6.21 4.67 -0.88
CA LEU A 16 6.37 5.31 0.43
C LEU A 16 6.08 4.37 1.61
N ALA A 17 5.47 3.19 1.37
CA ALA A 17 5.32 2.17 2.40
C ALA A 17 6.64 1.47 2.75
N VAL A 18 7.65 1.52 1.86
CA VAL A 18 8.90 0.76 1.99
C VAL A 18 10.17 1.60 1.83
N LEU A 19 10.09 2.76 1.18
CA LEU A 19 11.22 3.67 0.99
C LEU A 19 11.15 4.84 1.99
N ALA A 20 12.33 5.32 2.41
CA ALA A 20 12.43 6.50 3.24
C ALA A 20 11.98 7.75 2.46
N ALA A 21 11.12 8.56 3.08
CA ALA A 21 10.67 9.82 2.49
C ALA A 21 11.76 10.89 2.60
N PRO A 22 12.15 11.57 1.50
CA PRO A 22 13.26 12.52 1.50
C PRO A 22 12.88 13.93 2.00
N THR A 23 11.59 14.22 2.14
CA THR A 23 11.08 15.54 2.56
C THR A 23 10.00 15.40 3.61
N PHE A 24 9.79 16.44 4.42
CA PHE A 24 8.75 16.47 5.45
C PHE A 24 7.34 16.21 4.88
N LEU A 25 7.02 16.80 3.73
CA LEU A 25 5.72 16.58 3.07
C LEU A 25 5.55 15.11 2.65
N LEU A 26 6.57 14.51 2.02
CA LEU A 26 6.51 13.09 1.63
C LEU A 26 6.49 12.17 2.85
N TRP A 27 7.11 12.59 3.96
CA TRP A 27 7.05 11.85 5.21
C TRP A 27 5.62 11.84 5.79
N GLN A 28 4.91 12.97 5.76
CA GLN A 28 3.48 12.99 6.16
C GLN A 28 2.64 12.04 5.30
N VAL A 29 2.88 12.02 3.99
CA VAL A 29 2.19 11.08 3.08
C VAL A 29 2.60 9.64 3.39
N ALA A 30 3.86 9.37 3.68
CA ALA A 30 4.34 8.05 4.06
C ALA A 30 3.63 7.53 5.31
N VAL A 31 3.45 8.38 6.34
CA VAL A 31 2.65 8.03 7.53
C VAL A 31 1.23 7.63 7.14
N LEU A 32 0.57 8.41 6.27
CA LEU A 32 -0.77 8.07 5.80
C LEU A 32 -0.78 6.72 5.04
N VAL A 33 0.23 6.45 4.23
CA VAL A 33 0.37 5.18 3.50
C VAL A 33 0.66 4.01 4.44
N THR A 34 1.42 4.19 5.52
CA THR A 34 1.73 3.11 6.46
C THR A 34 0.58 2.80 7.41
N GLU A 35 -0.16 3.82 7.84
CA GLU A 35 -1.29 3.66 8.77
C GLU A 35 -2.59 3.28 8.05
N TYR A 36 -2.87 3.90 6.91
CA TYR A 36 -4.11 3.69 6.12
C TYR A 36 -3.86 2.94 4.81
N GLY A 37 -2.71 2.27 4.68
CA GLY A 37 -2.31 1.54 3.47
C GLY A 37 -3.32 0.50 3.01
N TYR A 38 -3.98 -0.18 3.94
CA TYR A 38 -5.04 -1.15 3.63
C TYR A 38 -6.27 -0.50 2.98
N VAL A 39 -6.60 0.76 3.33
CA VAL A 39 -7.68 1.53 2.68
C VAL A 39 -7.24 1.95 1.28
N LEU A 40 -6.01 2.44 1.15
CA LEU A 40 -5.43 2.83 -0.16
C LEU A 40 -5.27 1.63 -1.11
N ALA A 41 -5.01 0.44 -0.56
CA ALA A 41 -4.95 -0.81 -1.32
C ALA A 41 -6.29 -1.12 -2.03
N LEU A 42 -7.43 -0.75 -1.44
CA LEU A 42 -8.73 -0.87 -2.11
C LEU A 42 -8.83 0.04 -3.34
N ALA A 43 -8.23 1.23 -3.27
CA ALA A 43 -8.19 2.14 -4.42
C ALA A 43 -7.42 1.52 -5.60
N ALA A 44 -6.33 0.77 -5.32
CA ALA A 44 -5.59 0.04 -6.35
C ALA A 44 -6.47 -0.97 -7.13
N LEU A 45 -7.58 -1.45 -6.55
CA LEU A 45 -8.50 -2.37 -7.24
C LEU A 45 -9.27 -1.70 -8.39
N ALA A 46 -9.37 -0.36 -8.42
CA ALA A 46 -10.06 0.36 -9.49
C ALA A 46 -9.45 0.10 -10.88
N THR A 47 -8.15 -0.23 -10.97
CA THR A 47 -7.51 -0.61 -12.24
C THR A 47 -7.90 -1.99 -12.76
N PHE A 48 -8.62 -2.78 -11.98
CA PHE A 48 -9.16 -4.08 -12.39
C PHE A 48 -10.62 -4.01 -12.85
N LEU A 49 -11.24 -2.82 -12.84
CA LEU A 49 -12.56 -2.61 -13.46
C LEU A 49 -12.59 -3.12 -14.91
N PRO A 50 -13.75 -3.57 -15.44
CA PRO A 50 -13.85 -4.18 -16.76
C PRO A 50 -13.13 -3.41 -17.88
N GLY A 51 -12.61 -4.15 -18.87
CA GLY A 51 -11.88 -3.59 -20.01
C GLY A 51 -10.36 -3.49 -19.84
N TRP A 52 -9.79 -3.80 -18.66
CA TRP A 52 -8.34 -3.75 -18.43
C TRP A 52 -7.53 -4.71 -19.31
N ARG A 53 -8.11 -5.85 -19.71
CA ARG A 53 -7.43 -6.85 -20.58
C ARG A 53 -7.39 -6.45 -22.05
N ARG A 54 -8.21 -5.48 -22.49
CA ARG A 54 -8.38 -5.13 -23.91
C ARG A 54 -7.17 -4.43 -24.53
N SER A 55 -6.32 -3.79 -23.73
CA SER A 55 -5.16 -3.03 -24.23
C SER A 55 -3.88 -3.38 -23.47
N ARG A 56 -2.72 -3.16 -24.11
CA ARG A 56 -1.41 -3.31 -23.46
C ARG A 56 -1.27 -2.37 -22.26
N GLN A 57 -1.72 -1.12 -22.39
CA GLN A 57 -1.72 -0.14 -21.30
C GLN A 57 -2.57 -0.60 -20.11
N GLY A 58 -3.74 -1.20 -20.37
CA GLY A 58 -4.61 -1.73 -19.30
C GLY A 58 -3.97 -2.88 -18.54
N ARG A 59 -3.28 -3.79 -19.23
CA ARG A 59 -2.52 -4.89 -18.62
C ARG A 59 -1.35 -4.39 -17.78
N ILE A 60 -0.57 -3.43 -18.28
CA ILE A 60 0.53 -2.80 -17.54
C ILE A 60 -0.01 -2.10 -16.28
N GLY A 61 -1.08 -1.31 -16.42
CA GLY A 61 -1.71 -0.64 -15.28
C GLY A 61 -2.19 -1.62 -14.21
N ALA A 62 -2.82 -2.72 -14.61
CA ALA A 62 -3.23 -3.76 -13.67
C ALA A 62 -2.05 -4.41 -12.94
N ALA A 63 -0.94 -4.67 -13.64
CA ALA A 63 0.27 -5.22 -13.02
C ALA A 63 0.91 -4.25 -12.01
N LEU A 64 1.00 -2.96 -12.36
CA LEU A 64 1.50 -1.92 -11.47
C LEU A 64 0.65 -1.81 -10.20
N SER A 65 -0.67 -1.77 -10.34
CA SER A 65 -1.59 -1.69 -9.21
C SER A 65 -1.60 -2.97 -8.37
N LEU A 66 -1.36 -4.15 -8.96
CA LEU A 66 -1.16 -5.37 -8.18
C LEU A 66 0.08 -5.25 -7.28
N GLY A 67 1.21 -4.81 -7.85
CA GLY A 67 2.44 -4.58 -7.08
C GLY A 67 2.23 -3.53 -5.98
N ALA A 68 1.53 -2.44 -6.31
CA ALA A 68 1.22 -1.38 -5.34
C ALA A 68 0.34 -1.86 -4.19
N LEU A 69 -0.67 -2.67 -4.48
CA LEU A 69 -1.53 -3.31 -3.48
C LEU A 69 -0.70 -4.16 -2.52
N LEU A 70 0.20 -4.99 -3.05
CA LEU A 70 1.07 -5.82 -2.21
C LEU A 70 1.99 -4.97 -1.33
N LEU A 71 2.59 -3.91 -1.88
CA LEU A 71 3.44 -2.98 -1.12
C LEU A 71 2.66 -2.28 0.00
N MET A 72 1.45 -1.79 -0.27
CA MET A 72 0.60 -1.10 0.71
C MET A 72 0.13 -2.02 1.85
N LEU A 73 0.09 -3.33 1.64
CA LEU A 73 -0.25 -4.30 2.69
C LEU A 73 0.96 -4.72 3.54
N THR A 74 2.19 -4.38 3.14
CA THR A 74 3.39 -4.77 3.91
C THR A 74 3.42 -4.26 5.35
N PRO A 75 2.98 -3.03 5.70
CA PRO A 75 2.98 -2.57 7.08
C PRO A 75 2.04 -3.41 7.96
N LEU A 76 0.88 -3.81 7.43
CA LEU A 76 -0.08 -4.67 8.12
C LEU A 76 0.53 -6.04 8.44
N LEU A 77 1.21 -6.64 7.47
CA LEU A 77 1.89 -7.92 7.66
C LEU A 77 3.02 -7.83 8.70
N ARG A 78 3.75 -6.71 8.74
CA ARG A 78 4.80 -6.45 9.74
C ARG A 78 4.25 -6.19 11.13
N ALA A 79 3.06 -5.60 11.24
CA ALA A 79 2.40 -5.31 12.52
C ALA A 79 1.78 -6.55 13.18
N LEU A 80 1.39 -7.56 12.40
CA LEU A 80 0.75 -8.78 12.89
C LEU A 80 1.51 -9.51 14.02
N PRO A 81 2.81 -9.82 13.90
CA PRO A 81 3.54 -10.49 14.98
C PRO A 81 3.63 -9.62 16.25
N VAL A 82 3.72 -8.30 16.10
CA VAL A 82 3.73 -7.35 17.24
C VAL A 82 2.37 -7.39 17.95
N ALA A 83 1.28 -7.31 17.20
CA ALA A 83 -0.08 -7.35 17.75
C ALA A 83 -0.37 -8.67 18.49
N GLN A 84 0.14 -9.79 17.98
CA GLN A 84 -0.03 -11.11 18.62
C GLN A 84 0.78 -11.26 19.91
N ALA A 85 1.99 -10.68 19.97
CA ALA A 85 2.86 -10.78 21.14
C ALA A 85 2.49 -9.80 22.25
N LEU A 86 1.88 -8.66 21.90
CA LEU A 86 1.64 -7.54 22.81
C LEU A 86 0.87 -7.92 24.09
N PRO A 87 -0.24 -8.68 24.07
CA PRO A 87 -0.99 -9.01 25.28
C PRO A 87 -0.13 -9.75 26.32
N GLY A 88 0.65 -10.74 25.87
CA GLY A 88 1.53 -11.51 26.76
C GLY A 88 2.70 -10.69 27.30
N GLN A 89 3.20 -9.72 26.52
CA GLN A 89 4.25 -8.80 26.98
C GLN A 89 3.72 -7.81 28.02
N LEU A 90 2.51 -7.29 27.83
CA LEU A 90 1.87 -6.37 28.78
C LEU A 90 1.64 -7.02 30.14
N VAL A 91 1.11 -8.25 30.17
CA VAL A 91 0.91 -9.02 31.42
C VAL A 91 2.22 -9.25 32.18
N ARG A 92 3.35 -9.45 31.48
CA ARG A 92 4.65 -9.63 32.13
C ARG A 92 5.25 -8.32 32.65
N ALA A 93 5.02 -7.21 31.94
CA ALA A 93 5.59 -5.91 32.28
C ALA A 93 4.83 -5.19 33.40
N TRP A 94 3.51 -5.40 33.48
CA TRP A 94 2.62 -4.89 34.53
C TRP A 94 1.80 -6.05 35.13
N PRO A 95 2.40 -6.85 36.03
CA PRO A 95 1.71 -7.94 36.71
C PRO A 95 0.61 -7.47 37.66
#